data_AF-A0A7K6WQM9-F1
#
_entry.id   AF-A0A7K6WQM9-F1
#
_cell.length_a   1.000
_cell.length_b   1.000
_cell.length_c   1.000
_cell.angle_alpha   90.00
_cell.angle_beta   90.00
_cell.angle_gamma   90.00
#
_symmetry.space_group_name_H-M   'P 1'
#
loop_
_entity.id
_entity.type
_entity.pdbx_description
1 polymer ?
#
loop_
_entity_poly.entity_id
_entity_poly.type
_entity_poly.pdbx_seq_one_letter_code
_entity_poly.pdbx_strand_id
1 'polypeptide(L)'
;SSPSYFRSREVNTQNKLCALSNIRPKDVPREQKYLTSSPNLYFFTSDKKSESAVIQSPVPKRLSWSERGKVAVSKIVDYLRHTTSRGSEDSGLEELCNMLDPDQKDVSMDLETYHAIMKEWIEDCKRKWEDGATKETTASMEDVEFKMHKDTYEAKKTHLRMNVTAGSLEAFGGDVSKGDMETSDLITCVADLQYNNQKLQEENNKLKLTLEAVDETNNKLLADNEDLRQQIKSIQHSVLKAKSLEEELEEVKNNLNLSEEKRQQILCQNKQLEKENQSLIIKITSLQEENIRNTMDTDGLQKKILELSKNAAELQIQAHIYESTVVNKEASLIQKEEDIKELKLTIVECSSIIETLRAEKNKLLENMQHMQQELISNGLSFPLLCKINSNIPEGMNSLHCELELAQSSEITKTEWTSLDETLDREVLVLLQGPEYVGEKFKTIMQNLVSDGALCE
;
A
#
# COMPACT_ATOMS: atom_id res chain seq x y z
N SER A 1 -52.09 63.23 11.39
CA SER A 1 -52.81 62.47 12.43
C SER A 1 -51.89 61.41 13.02
N SER A 2 -51.33 61.69 14.19
CA SER A 2 -50.89 60.67 15.15
C SER A 2 -52.13 60.11 15.88
N PRO A 3 -52.01 59.24 16.91
CA PRO A 3 -51.20 58.03 17.11
C PRO A 3 -52.05 56.89 17.73
N SER A 4 -51.48 55.69 17.99
CA SER A 4 -51.61 54.97 19.29
C SER A 4 -51.18 53.52 19.23
N TYR A 5 -50.71 52.86 20.30
CA TYR A 5 -50.01 53.22 21.54
C TYR A 5 -49.62 51.85 22.14
N PHE A 6 -48.34 51.67 22.51
CA PHE A 6 -47.88 51.05 23.78
C PHE A 6 -48.21 49.54 24.06
N ARG A 7 -47.41 48.74 24.77
CA ARG A 7 -46.34 48.97 25.77
C ARG A 7 -45.56 47.68 26.00
N SER A 8 -44.26 47.82 26.22
CA SER A 8 -43.35 46.82 26.78
C SER A 8 -43.62 46.50 28.26
N ARG A 9 -43.22 45.32 28.73
CA ARG A 9 -42.68 45.16 30.09
C ARG A 9 -41.75 43.94 30.17
N GLU A 10 -40.46 44.25 30.32
CA GLU A 10 -39.41 43.37 30.85
C GLU A 10 -39.71 43.01 32.31
N VAL A 11 -39.31 41.82 32.79
CA VAL A 11 -38.59 41.65 34.07
C VAL A 11 -37.74 40.35 34.03
N ASN A 12 -36.47 40.58 34.30
CA ASN A 12 -35.33 39.72 34.63
C ASN A 12 -35.54 38.82 35.88
N THR A 13 -34.94 37.61 35.94
CA THR A 13 -34.10 37.16 37.08
C THR A 13 -33.55 35.72 36.94
N GLN A 14 -32.22 35.66 37.05
CA GLN A 14 -31.38 34.73 37.83
C GLN A 14 -31.56 33.20 37.80
N ASN A 15 -30.49 32.55 37.30
CA ASN A 15 -29.74 31.43 37.90
C ASN A 15 -30.49 30.22 38.51
N LYS A 16 -30.29 29.05 37.88
CA LYS A 16 -29.98 27.82 38.63
C LYS A 16 -29.10 26.86 37.81
N LEU A 17 -28.10 26.37 38.52
CA LEU A 17 -26.97 25.53 38.14
C LEU A 17 -27.34 24.06 37.86
N CYS A 18 -26.47 23.44 37.07
CA CYS A 18 -26.05 22.02 37.07
C CYS A 18 -27.01 20.94 36.54
N ALA A 19 -26.55 20.27 35.48
CA ALA A 19 -26.08 18.87 35.50
C ALA A 19 -26.52 18.04 34.28
N LEU A 20 -25.49 17.53 33.60
CA LEU A 20 -25.36 16.21 32.99
C LEU A 20 -25.94 15.90 31.59
N SER A 21 -25.00 15.34 30.83
CA SER A 21 -25.11 14.23 29.88
C SER A 21 -25.22 14.55 28.38
N ASN A 22 -24.12 14.17 27.72
CA ASN A 22 -23.93 13.87 26.30
C ASN A 22 -25.17 13.30 25.61
N ILE A 23 -25.42 13.78 24.37
CA ILE A 23 -25.54 12.97 23.14
C ILE A 23 -25.52 13.97 21.96
N ARG A 24 -24.45 13.92 21.15
CA ARG A 24 -24.36 14.59 19.83
C ARG A 24 -24.52 13.53 18.71
N PRO A 25 -24.84 13.94 17.47
CA PRO A 25 -25.86 13.30 16.67
C PRO A 25 -25.29 12.58 15.44
N LYS A 26 -26.20 11.87 14.77
CA LYS A 26 -26.08 11.21 13.46
C LYS A 26 -25.51 12.14 12.38
N ASP A 27 -24.54 11.63 11.60
CA ASP A 27 -24.09 12.23 10.35
C ASP A 27 -24.37 11.30 9.16
N VAL A 28 -24.87 11.93 8.10
CA VAL A 28 -25.23 11.40 6.76
C VAL A 28 -23.96 11.34 5.88
N PRO A 29 -23.79 10.37 4.96
CA PRO A 29 -22.58 10.29 4.14
C PRO A 29 -22.62 11.29 2.99
N ARG A 30 -21.54 12.06 2.82
CA ARG A 30 -21.30 12.93 1.67
C ARG A 30 -20.39 12.20 0.69
N GLU A 31 -20.93 11.83 -0.47
CA GLU A 31 -20.17 11.35 -1.63
C GLU A 31 -19.13 12.41 -2.04
N GLN A 32 -17.86 11.99 -2.17
CA GLN A 32 -16.83 12.76 -2.86
C GLN A 32 -16.41 11.98 -4.11
N LYS A 33 -16.72 12.58 -5.25
CA LYS A 33 -16.35 12.13 -6.59
C LYS A 33 -14.86 12.44 -6.80
N TYR A 34 -14.03 11.43 -6.99
CA TYR A 34 -12.67 11.59 -7.50
C TYR A 34 -12.71 11.48 -9.02
N LEU A 35 -12.45 12.59 -9.70
CA LEU A 35 -12.06 12.64 -11.10
C LEU A 35 -10.59 13.06 -11.13
N THR A 36 -9.68 12.15 -11.46
CA THR A 36 -8.42 12.54 -12.08
C THR A 36 -8.23 11.68 -13.33
N SER A 37 -8.18 12.38 -14.46
CA SER A 37 -7.83 11.86 -15.78
C SER A 37 -6.42 12.37 -16.07
N SER A 38 -5.48 11.47 -16.31
CA SER A 38 -4.54 11.54 -17.45
C SER A 38 -3.57 10.35 -17.46
N PRO A 39 -3.35 9.71 -18.63
CA PRO A 39 -2.44 8.59 -18.80
C PRO A 39 -1.07 9.04 -19.34
N ASN A 40 0.00 8.41 -18.86
CA ASN A 40 1.26 8.09 -19.57
C ASN A 40 2.46 8.16 -18.62
N LEU A 41 3.04 7.00 -18.32
CA LEU A 41 4.47 6.90 -18.03
C LEU A 41 4.92 5.47 -18.34
N TYR A 42 5.58 5.33 -19.49
CA TYR A 42 6.37 4.16 -19.85
C TYR A 42 7.58 4.08 -18.91
N PHE A 43 7.69 3.01 -18.15
CA PHE A 43 8.92 2.65 -17.45
C PHE A 43 9.64 1.54 -18.23
N PHE A 44 10.82 1.85 -18.77
CA PHE A 44 11.83 0.86 -19.13
C PHE A 44 12.48 0.35 -17.84
N THR A 45 12.34 -0.93 -17.53
CA THR A 45 13.17 -1.61 -16.52
C THR A 45 14.28 -2.36 -17.22
N SER A 46 15.51 -1.85 -17.10
CA SER A 46 16.72 -2.56 -17.50
C SER A 46 17.17 -3.48 -16.37
N ASP A 47 17.30 -4.76 -16.70
CA ASP A 47 17.93 -5.79 -15.89
C ASP A 47 19.40 -5.47 -15.56
N LYS A 48 19.74 -5.57 -14.27
CA LYS A 48 21.10 -5.92 -13.82
C LYS A 48 20.97 -6.87 -12.62
N LYS A 49 21.11 -8.15 -12.95
CA LYS A 49 21.27 -9.30 -12.04
C LYS A 49 22.58 -9.15 -11.24
N SER A 50 22.53 -9.31 -9.93
CA SER A 50 23.68 -9.66 -9.10
C SER A 50 23.38 -10.98 -8.39
N GLU A 51 24.25 -11.94 -8.65
CA GLU A 51 24.19 -13.33 -8.25
C GLU A 51 24.75 -13.46 -6.83
N SER A 52 23.97 -13.99 -5.88
CA SER A 52 24.50 -14.54 -4.65
C SER A 52 23.99 -15.97 -4.49
N ALA A 53 24.95 -16.89 -4.46
CA ALA A 53 24.72 -18.30 -4.22
C ALA A 53 24.25 -18.48 -2.77
N VAL A 54 22.96 -18.76 -2.61
CA VAL A 54 22.41 -19.36 -1.39
C VAL A 54 21.86 -20.71 -1.81
N ILE A 55 22.46 -21.78 -1.29
CA ILE A 55 21.90 -23.12 -1.35
C ILE A 55 20.60 -23.07 -0.57
N GLN A 56 19.49 -22.89 -1.29
CA GLN A 56 18.15 -22.88 -0.73
C GLN A 56 17.56 -24.29 -0.93
N SER A 57 17.27 -24.95 0.19
CA SER A 57 16.42 -26.14 0.27
C SER A 57 15.14 -25.94 -0.56
N PRO A 58 14.67 -26.96 -1.32
CA PRO A 58 13.56 -26.78 -2.25
C PRO A 58 12.24 -26.70 -1.49
N VAL A 59 11.88 -25.50 -1.03
CA VAL A 59 10.50 -25.19 -0.67
C VAL A 59 9.70 -25.15 -1.98
N PRO A 60 8.59 -25.91 -2.13
CA PRO A 60 7.82 -25.90 -3.36
C PRO A 60 7.31 -24.49 -3.65
N LYS A 61 7.82 -23.86 -4.71
CA LYS A 61 7.28 -22.58 -5.20
C LYS A 61 5.84 -22.83 -5.63
N ARG A 62 4.86 -22.21 -4.95
CA ARG A 62 3.46 -22.24 -5.37
C ARG A 62 3.38 -21.77 -6.82
N LEU A 63 2.66 -22.51 -7.66
CA LEU A 63 2.36 -22.11 -9.04
C LEU A 63 1.74 -20.71 -9.00
N SER A 64 2.43 -19.71 -9.54
CA SER A 64 1.89 -18.35 -9.64
C SER A 64 0.76 -18.37 -10.67
N TRP A 65 -0.47 -18.22 -10.20
CA TRP A 65 -1.62 -18.09 -11.06
C TRP A 65 -1.45 -16.83 -11.92
N SER A 66 -1.55 -16.95 -13.23
CA SER A 66 -1.70 -15.77 -14.10
C SER A 66 -3.02 -15.09 -13.74
N GLU A 67 -3.16 -13.78 -13.97
CA GLU A 67 -4.36 -12.96 -13.64
C GLU A 67 -5.69 -13.51 -14.21
N ARG A 68 -5.64 -14.57 -15.04
CA ARG A 68 -6.79 -15.30 -15.61
C ARG A 68 -7.08 -16.67 -14.99
N GLY A 69 -6.41 -17.09 -13.91
CA GLY A 69 -6.69 -18.39 -13.25
C GLY A 69 -6.36 -19.63 -14.11
N LYS A 70 -5.50 -19.48 -15.13
CA LYS A 70 -5.05 -20.56 -16.03
C LYS A 70 -3.54 -20.75 -15.97
N VAL A 71 -3.08 -21.99 -16.03
CA VAL A 71 -1.65 -22.38 -15.95
C VAL A 71 -1.32 -23.31 -17.13
N ALA A 72 -0.17 -23.07 -17.77
CA ALA A 72 0.33 -23.92 -18.84
C ALA A 72 0.70 -25.32 -18.31
N VAL A 73 0.40 -26.37 -19.09
CA VAL A 73 0.61 -27.78 -18.71
C VAL A 73 2.09 -28.04 -18.42
N SER A 74 3.00 -27.46 -19.19
CA SER A 74 4.46 -27.52 -18.98
C SER A 74 4.86 -27.15 -17.56
N LYS A 75 4.31 -26.04 -17.03
CA LYS A 75 4.61 -25.57 -15.67
C LYS A 75 4.03 -26.46 -14.58
N ILE A 76 2.88 -27.07 -14.83
CA ILE A 76 2.24 -28.03 -13.91
C ILE A 76 3.09 -29.29 -13.84
N VAL A 77 3.51 -29.83 -14.99
CA VAL A 77 4.34 -31.03 -15.09
C VAL A 77 5.72 -30.79 -14.48
N ASP A 78 6.35 -29.65 -14.74
CA ASP A 78 7.63 -29.28 -14.12
C ASP A 78 7.50 -29.18 -12.59
N TYR A 79 6.43 -28.58 -12.09
CA TYR A 79 6.17 -28.51 -10.65
C TYR A 79 5.96 -29.89 -10.03
N LEU A 80 5.21 -30.77 -10.68
CA LEU A 80 5.00 -32.15 -10.23
C LEU A 80 6.31 -32.94 -10.24
N ARG A 81 7.14 -32.78 -11.28
CA ARG A 81 8.47 -33.39 -11.39
C ARG A 81 9.36 -32.98 -10.22
N HIS A 82 9.37 -31.69 -9.89
CA HIS A 82 10.18 -31.15 -8.78
C HIS A 82 9.66 -31.52 -7.39
N THR A 83 8.35 -31.69 -7.21
CA THR A 83 7.74 -31.99 -5.91
C THR A 83 7.67 -33.46 -5.58
N THR A 84 7.61 -34.33 -6.59
CA THR A 84 7.50 -35.79 -6.41
C THR A 84 8.83 -36.53 -6.59
N SER A 85 9.92 -35.81 -6.91
CA SER A 85 11.26 -36.38 -7.17
C SER A 85 11.25 -37.50 -8.23
N ARG A 86 10.29 -37.49 -9.15
CA ARG A 86 10.14 -38.46 -10.23
C ARG A 86 10.91 -37.98 -11.47
N GLY A 87 11.83 -38.81 -11.96
CA GLY A 87 12.73 -38.48 -13.08
C GLY A 87 12.04 -38.52 -14.45
N SER A 88 12.80 -38.22 -15.53
CA SER A 88 12.31 -38.31 -16.92
C SER A 88 11.98 -39.73 -17.40
N GLU A 89 12.32 -40.75 -16.61
CA GLU A 89 12.04 -42.16 -16.91
C GLU A 89 10.75 -42.67 -16.24
N ASP A 90 10.03 -41.81 -15.52
CA ASP A 90 8.77 -42.18 -14.87
C ASP A 90 7.60 -42.23 -15.87
N SER A 91 7.28 -43.45 -16.31
CA SER A 91 6.15 -43.74 -17.20
C SER A 91 4.80 -43.19 -16.70
N GLY A 92 4.60 -43.05 -15.39
CA GLY A 92 3.33 -42.55 -14.84
C GLY A 92 3.15 -41.03 -14.98
N LEU A 93 4.24 -40.27 -14.89
CA LEU A 93 4.20 -38.81 -15.06
C LEU A 93 4.05 -38.42 -16.54
N GLU A 94 4.62 -39.22 -17.45
CA GLU A 94 4.45 -39.05 -18.89
C GLU A 94 3.02 -39.35 -19.34
N GLU A 95 2.38 -40.38 -18.76
CA GLU A 95 0.97 -40.68 -19.01
C GLU A 95 0.05 -39.54 -18.54
N LEU A 96 0.32 -38.98 -17.36
CA LEU A 96 -0.40 -37.79 -16.87
C LEU A 96 -0.19 -36.58 -17.78
N CYS A 97 1.01 -36.37 -18.32
CA CYS A 97 1.29 -35.32 -19.30
C CYS A 97 0.42 -35.46 -20.56
N ASN A 98 0.33 -36.68 -21.10
CA ASN A 98 -0.50 -36.97 -22.27
C ASN A 98 -2.02 -36.80 -22.02
N MET A 99 -2.50 -37.00 -20.79
CA MET A 99 -3.91 -36.70 -20.45
C MET A 99 -4.17 -35.20 -20.25
N LEU A 100 -3.17 -34.46 -19.76
CA LEU A 100 -3.29 -33.01 -19.58
C LEU A 100 -3.17 -32.26 -20.92
N ASP A 101 -2.39 -32.76 -21.86
CA ASP A 101 -2.20 -32.15 -23.18
C ASP A 101 -1.99 -33.21 -24.29
N PRO A 102 -3.08 -33.82 -24.80
CA PRO A 102 -3.01 -34.87 -25.82
C PRO A 102 -2.37 -34.41 -27.14
N ASP A 103 -2.43 -33.11 -27.41
CA ASP A 103 -1.92 -32.48 -28.63
C ASP A 103 -0.49 -31.93 -28.48
N GLN A 104 0.09 -31.97 -27.27
CA GLN A 104 1.39 -31.36 -26.91
C GLN A 104 1.51 -29.88 -27.34
N LYS A 105 0.43 -29.10 -27.20
CA LYS A 105 0.35 -27.68 -27.59
C LYS A 105 0.57 -26.70 -26.42
N ASP A 106 0.92 -27.21 -25.24
CA ASP A 106 1.05 -26.51 -23.97
C ASP A 106 -0.16 -25.64 -23.64
N VAL A 107 -1.34 -26.26 -23.65
CA VAL A 107 -2.61 -25.55 -23.45
C VAL A 107 -2.69 -25.00 -22.02
N SER A 108 -3.10 -23.74 -21.87
CA SER A 108 -3.36 -23.16 -20.55
C SER A 108 -4.65 -23.71 -19.95
N MET A 109 -4.55 -24.40 -18.82
CA MET A 109 -5.64 -25.11 -18.16
C MET A 109 -6.10 -24.38 -16.89
N ASP A 110 -7.41 -24.35 -16.65
CA ASP A 110 -7.97 -23.84 -15.40
C ASP A 110 -7.95 -24.89 -14.28
N LEU A 111 -8.19 -24.44 -13.04
CA LEU A 111 -8.11 -25.29 -11.86
C LEU A 111 -9.14 -26.44 -11.88
N GLU A 112 -10.32 -26.20 -12.45
CA GLU A 112 -11.41 -27.17 -12.45
C GLU A 112 -11.15 -28.31 -13.45
N THR A 113 -10.66 -27.97 -14.63
CA THR A 113 -10.21 -28.93 -15.64
C THR A 113 -9.03 -29.75 -15.12
N TYR A 114 -8.07 -29.11 -14.45
CA TYR A 114 -6.95 -29.83 -13.82
C TYR A 114 -7.44 -30.82 -12.75
N HIS A 115 -8.38 -30.42 -11.88
CA HIS A 115 -8.95 -31.33 -10.89
C HIS A 115 -9.73 -32.49 -11.51
N ALA A 116 -10.44 -32.26 -12.61
CA ALA A 116 -11.17 -33.31 -13.32
C ALA A 116 -10.21 -34.37 -13.87
N ILE A 117 -9.16 -33.94 -14.58
CA ILE A 117 -8.15 -34.84 -15.17
C ILE A 117 -7.35 -35.56 -14.08
N MET A 118 -6.98 -34.84 -13.01
CA MET A 118 -6.25 -35.46 -11.89
C MET A 118 -7.09 -36.53 -11.17
N LYS A 119 -8.40 -36.32 -11.03
CA LYS A 119 -9.32 -37.35 -10.48
C LYS A 119 -9.36 -38.59 -11.38
N GLU A 120 -9.52 -38.39 -12.69
CA GLU A 120 -9.55 -39.48 -13.66
C GLU A 120 -8.24 -40.27 -13.66
N TRP A 121 -7.09 -39.60 -13.59
CA TRP A 121 -5.79 -40.25 -13.50
C TRP A 121 -5.61 -41.05 -12.21
N ILE A 122 -6.04 -40.51 -11.07
CA ILE A 122 -5.98 -41.22 -9.78
C ILE A 122 -6.87 -42.47 -9.84
N GLU A 123 -8.06 -42.38 -10.45
CA GLU A 123 -8.92 -43.53 -10.67
C GLU A 123 -8.30 -44.55 -11.61
N ASP A 124 -7.62 -44.12 -12.67
CA ASP A 124 -6.92 -45.00 -13.60
C ASP A 124 -5.74 -45.71 -12.93
N CYS A 125 -4.98 -45.01 -12.08
CA CYS A 125 -3.93 -45.60 -11.26
C CYS A 125 -4.49 -46.66 -10.29
N LYS A 126 -5.66 -46.42 -9.70
CA LYS A 126 -6.34 -47.41 -8.84
C LYS A 126 -6.78 -48.65 -9.62
N ARG A 127 -7.34 -48.47 -10.82
CA ARG A 127 -7.73 -49.58 -11.70
C ARG A 127 -6.52 -50.42 -12.13
N LYS A 128 -5.41 -49.79 -12.50
CA LYS A 128 -4.16 -50.49 -12.85
C LYS A 128 -3.57 -51.27 -11.67
N TRP A 129 -3.72 -50.76 -10.44
CA TRP A 129 -3.29 -51.47 -9.24
C TRP A 129 -4.16 -52.69 -8.94
N GLU A 130 -5.48 -52.60 -9.12
CA GLU A 130 -6.41 -53.72 -8.92
C GLU A 130 -6.28 -54.83 -9.99
N ASP A 131 -6.01 -54.45 -11.25
CA ASP A 131 -5.82 -55.40 -12.36
C ASP A 131 -4.41 -56.04 -12.37
N GLY A 132 -3.43 -55.40 -11.70
CA GLY A 132 -2.10 -55.97 -11.43
C GLY A 132 -2.09 -56.94 -10.24
N ALA A 133 -2.82 -56.63 -9.17
CA ALA A 133 -2.88 -57.46 -7.96
C ALA A 133 -3.52 -58.84 -8.19
N THR A 134 -4.40 -58.97 -9.19
CA THR A 134 -5.07 -60.22 -9.56
C THR A 134 -4.21 -61.17 -10.42
N LYS A 135 -3.08 -60.72 -10.98
CA LYS A 135 -2.20 -61.56 -11.81
C LYS A 135 -0.91 -62.03 -11.14
N GLU A 136 -0.47 -61.44 -10.03
CA GLU A 136 0.76 -61.85 -9.33
C GLU A 136 0.53 -62.47 -7.93
N THR A 137 -0.71 -62.53 -7.43
CA THR A 137 -1.02 -63.01 -6.08
C THR A 137 -1.88 -64.29 -6.07
N THR A 138 -1.70 -65.20 -7.04
CA THR A 138 -2.29 -66.56 -6.98
C THR A 138 -1.32 -67.61 -6.45
N ALA A 139 -0.27 -67.20 -5.74
CA ALA A 139 0.74 -68.12 -5.21
C ALA A 139 1.21 -67.77 -3.80
N SER A 140 0.38 -67.19 -2.94
CA SER A 140 0.64 -67.22 -1.50
C SER A 140 -0.56 -66.71 -0.71
N MET A 141 -1.14 -67.62 0.08
CA MET A 141 -1.78 -67.31 1.36
C MET A 141 -3.23 -66.79 1.34
N GLU A 142 -4.15 -67.62 0.83
CA GLU A 142 -5.50 -67.75 1.40
C GLU A 142 -5.81 -69.23 1.57
N ASP A 143 -5.41 -69.80 2.72
CA ASP A 143 -5.96 -71.07 3.22
C ASP A 143 -5.82 -71.15 4.74
N VAL A 144 -6.43 -70.24 5.49
CA VAL A 144 -6.65 -70.44 6.95
C VAL A 144 -7.90 -69.70 7.43
N GLU A 145 -9.07 -69.89 6.80
CA GLU A 145 -10.34 -69.59 7.51
C GLU A 145 -11.55 -70.31 6.91
N PHE A 146 -11.56 -71.65 6.87
CA PHE A 146 -12.82 -72.42 6.85
C PHE A 146 -12.60 -73.93 7.08
N LYS A 147 -12.30 -74.35 8.32
CA LYS A 147 -12.59 -75.74 8.74
C LYS A 147 -12.48 -75.93 10.25
N MET A 148 -13.49 -76.61 10.80
CA MET A 148 -13.42 -77.38 12.05
C MET A 148 -13.40 -76.49 13.31
N HIS A 149 -14.52 -76.28 14.03
CA HIS A 149 -15.25 -77.30 14.76
C HIS A 149 -16.73 -76.92 14.90
N LYS A 150 -17.57 -77.52 14.07
CA LYS A 150 -18.99 -77.72 14.38
C LYS A 150 -19.23 -79.22 14.50
N ASP A 151 -18.56 -79.82 15.47
CA ASP A 151 -18.89 -81.17 15.91
C ASP A 151 -19.85 -81.07 17.09
N THR A 152 -21.13 -81.19 16.75
CA THR A 152 -21.99 -82.24 17.32
C THR A 152 -21.90 -82.43 18.84
N TYR A 153 -22.58 -81.57 19.59
CA TYR A 153 -23.26 -82.02 20.81
C TYR A 153 -24.75 -82.23 20.50
N GLU A 154 -25.03 -83.10 19.54
CA GLU A 154 -26.14 -84.02 19.76
C GLU A 154 -25.67 -84.94 20.88
N ALA A 155 -26.09 -84.69 22.11
CA ALA A 155 -26.24 -85.75 23.09
C ALA A 155 -27.36 -86.66 22.59
N LYS A 156 -27.04 -87.40 21.53
CA LYS A 156 -27.67 -88.67 21.21
C LYS A 156 -27.75 -89.39 22.54
N LYS A 157 -28.97 -89.74 22.91
CA LYS A 157 -29.31 -90.86 23.75
C LYS A 157 -28.54 -92.06 23.22
N THR A 158 -27.26 -92.15 23.55
CA THR A 158 -26.42 -93.31 23.33
C THR A 158 -26.95 -94.31 24.33
N HIS A 159 -27.99 -95.01 23.86
CA HIS A 159 -28.23 -96.38 24.16
C HIS A 159 -26.86 -97.05 24.07
N LEU A 160 -26.19 -97.16 25.23
CA LEU A 160 -25.14 -98.14 25.43
C LEU A 160 -25.83 -99.46 25.14
N ARG A 161 -25.78 -99.84 23.87
CA ARG A 161 -25.86 -101.21 23.40
C ARG A 161 -24.64 -101.89 24.00
N MET A 162 -24.70 -102.13 25.31
CA MET A 162 -23.96 -103.22 25.90
C MET A 162 -24.54 -104.45 25.24
N ASN A 163 -23.72 -105.05 24.39
CA ASN A 163 -23.95 -106.37 23.87
C ASN A 163 -24.03 -107.27 25.10
N VAL A 164 -25.25 -107.57 25.54
CA VAL A 164 -25.55 -108.71 26.38
C VAL A 164 -25.20 -109.92 25.52
N THR A 165 -23.92 -110.31 25.55
CA THR A 165 -23.57 -111.68 25.22
C THR A 165 -24.25 -112.50 26.28
N ALA A 166 -25.39 -113.09 25.94
CA ALA A 166 -25.98 -114.20 26.67
C ALA A 166 -24.98 -115.36 26.62
N GLY A 167 -23.94 -115.27 27.44
CA GLY A 167 -22.94 -116.29 27.64
C GLY A 167 -23.45 -117.25 28.69
N SER A 168 -24.15 -118.28 28.22
CA SER A 168 -24.16 -119.62 28.82
C SER A 168 -24.44 -119.69 30.33
N LEU A 169 -25.71 -119.49 30.70
CA LEU A 169 -26.25 -120.02 31.95
C LEU A 169 -26.61 -121.50 31.73
N GLU A 170 -25.58 -122.35 31.61
CA GLU A 170 -25.73 -123.79 31.73
C GLU A 170 -24.79 -124.29 32.83
N ALA A 171 -25.29 -125.26 33.59
CA ALA A 171 -24.59 -126.04 34.60
C ALA A 171 -24.21 -125.31 35.90
N PHE A 172 -25.20 -125.16 36.78
CA PHE A 172 -25.14 -125.82 38.10
C PHE A 172 -26.57 -126.20 38.52
N GLY A 173 -27.17 -127.11 37.75
CA GLY A 173 -28.07 -128.11 38.32
C GLY A 173 -27.19 -129.13 39.04
N GLY A 174 -26.79 -128.83 40.27
CA GLY A 174 -25.91 -129.64 41.09
C GLY A 174 -26.58 -129.87 42.43
N ASP A 175 -27.19 -131.05 42.54
CA ASP A 175 -27.72 -131.73 43.71
C ASP A 175 -28.46 -130.88 44.74
N VAL A 176 -29.79 -131.05 44.77
CA VAL A 176 -30.56 -130.94 46.00
C VAL A 176 -29.88 -131.85 47.01
N SER A 177 -29.11 -131.26 47.93
CA SER A 177 -28.59 -131.97 49.09
C SER A 177 -29.80 -132.54 49.83
N LYS A 178 -30.05 -133.82 49.58
CA LYS A 178 -30.99 -134.67 50.29
C LYS A 178 -30.32 -135.15 51.59
N GLY A 179 -29.73 -134.21 52.32
CA GLY A 179 -29.59 -134.29 53.77
C GLY A 179 -30.75 -133.49 54.35
N ASP A 180 -31.34 -133.94 55.45
CA ASP A 180 -32.40 -133.23 56.18
C ASP A 180 -32.02 -131.75 56.38
N MET A 181 -32.40 -130.89 55.44
CA MET A 181 -32.49 -129.46 55.66
C MET A 181 -33.75 -129.31 56.50
N GLU A 182 -33.59 -129.34 57.82
CA GLU A 182 -34.68 -129.12 58.74
C GLU A 182 -35.40 -127.84 58.32
N THR A 183 -36.73 -127.83 58.32
CA THR A 183 -37.57 -126.67 57.91
C THR A 183 -37.06 -125.34 58.49
N SER A 184 -36.38 -125.39 59.65
CA SER A 184 -35.65 -124.30 60.31
C SER A 184 -34.55 -123.62 59.47
N ASP A 185 -33.73 -124.38 58.74
CA ASP A 185 -32.61 -123.84 57.93
C ASP A 185 -33.13 -123.12 56.68
N LEU A 186 -34.18 -123.65 56.05
CA LEU A 186 -34.87 -122.99 54.93
C LEU A 186 -35.57 -121.71 55.38
N ILE A 187 -36.25 -121.72 56.54
CA ILE A 187 -36.86 -120.52 57.13
C ILE A 187 -35.80 -119.45 57.41
N THR A 188 -34.64 -119.84 57.93
CA THR A 188 -33.52 -118.92 58.21
C THR A 188 -32.97 -118.31 56.92
N CYS A 189 -32.73 -119.12 55.88
CA CYS A 189 -32.29 -118.64 54.58
C CYS A 189 -33.30 -117.68 53.93
N VAL A 190 -34.60 -118.00 54.02
CA VAL A 190 -35.67 -117.13 53.53
C VAL A 190 -35.71 -115.80 54.30
N ALA A 191 -35.54 -115.83 55.62
CA ALA A 191 -35.49 -114.62 56.45
C ALA A 191 -34.29 -113.72 56.10
N ASP A 192 -33.10 -114.30 55.90
CA ASP A 192 -31.90 -113.57 55.48
C ASP A 192 -32.06 -112.96 54.09
N LEU A 193 -32.65 -113.70 53.13
CA LEU A 193 -32.95 -113.17 51.80
C LEU A 193 -33.99 -112.04 51.85
N GLN A 194 -35.03 -112.16 52.66
CA GLN A 194 -36.02 -111.11 52.86
C GLN A 194 -35.39 -109.85 53.46
N TYR A 195 -34.54 -110.02 54.49
CA TYR A 195 -33.79 -108.93 55.08
C TYR A 195 -32.83 -108.26 54.08
N ASN A 196 -32.08 -109.06 53.31
CA ASN A 196 -31.19 -108.55 52.27
C ASN A 196 -31.96 -107.84 51.15
N ASN A 197 -33.14 -108.33 50.75
CA ASN A 197 -33.99 -107.67 49.76
C ASN A 197 -34.52 -106.33 50.27
N GLN A 198 -34.99 -106.28 51.52
CA GLN A 198 -35.42 -105.03 52.16
C GLN A 198 -34.27 -104.01 52.24
N LYS A 199 -33.08 -104.45 52.66
CA LYS A 199 -31.89 -103.60 52.70
C LYS A 199 -31.49 -103.08 51.30
N LEU A 200 -31.55 -103.92 50.26
CA LEU A 200 -31.34 -103.50 48.88
C LEU A 200 -32.40 -102.49 48.41
N GLN A 201 -33.64 -102.65 48.83
CA GLN A 201 -34.72 -101.72 48.50
C GLN A 201 -34.52 -100.37 49.19
N GLU A 202 -34.11 -100.35 50.45
CA GLU A 202 -33.74 -99.14 51.19
C GLU A 202 -32.56 -98.40 50.53
N GLU A 203 -31.49 -99.12 50.18
CA GLU A 203 -30.35 -98.54 49.46
C GLU A 203 -30.74 -98.06 48.05
N ASN A 204 -31.61 -98.78 47.32
CA ASN A 204 -32.14 -98.31 46.04
C ASN A 204 -32.96 -97.02 46.19
N ASN A 205 -33.79 -96.91 47.21
CA ASN A 205 -34.55 -95.69 47.50
C ASN A 205 -33.62 -94.52 47.86
N LYS A 206 -32.57 -94.78 48.64
CA LYS A 206 -31.55 -93.79 48.98
C LYS A 206 -30.79 -93.33 47.74
N LEU A 207 -30.36 -94.25 46.88
CA LEU A 207 -29.71 -93.94 45.62
C LEU A 207 -30.62 -93.10 44.72
N LYS A 208 -31.91 -93.43 44.64
CA LYS A 208 -32.90 -92.67 43.88
C LYS A 208 -33.02 -91.22 44.39
N LEU A 209 -33.14 -91.03 45.71
CA LEU A 209 -33.18 -89.69 46.30
C LEU A 209 -31.88 -88.90 46.04
N THR A 210 -30.72 -89.56 46.13
CA THR A 210 -29.44 -88.91 45.80
C THR A 210 -29.35 -88.56 44.32
N LEU A 211 -29.88 -89.40 43.44
CA LEU A 211 -29.93 -89.14 42.00
C LEU A 211 -30.84 -87.95 41.70
N GLU A 212 -32.05 -87.90 42.27
CA GLU A 212 -32.97 -86.77 42.13
C GLU A 212 -32.36 -85.47 42.65
N ALA A 213 -31.65 -85.51 43.79
CA ALA A 213 -30.92 -84.35 44.31
C ALA A 213 -29.79 -83.89 43.37
N VAL A 214 -29.03 -84.84 42.81
CA VAL A 214 -27.98 -84.53 41.82
C VAL A 214 -28.60 -83.95 40.54
N ASP A 215 -29.69 -84.51 40.03
CA ASP A 215 -30.38 -84.00 38.83
C ASP A 215 -30.89 -82.58 39.04
N GLU A 216 -31.48 -82.27 40.20
CA GLU A 216 -31.91 -80.90 40.54
C GLU A 216 -30.71 -79.93 40.58
N THR A 217 -29.60 -80.33 41.21
CA THR A 217 -28.38 -79.50 41.22
C THR A 217 -27.80 -79.30 39.82
N ASN A 218 -27.85 -80.31 38.96
CA ASN A 218 -27.37 -80.23 37.58
C ASN A 218 -28.25 -79.30 36.72
N ASN A 219 -29.58 -79.37 36.88
CA ASN A 219 -30.50 -78.45 36.21
C ASN A 219 -30.27 -77.00 36.62
N LYS A 220 -30.02 -76.75 37.91
CA LYS A 220 -29.65 -75.43 38.41
C LYS A 220 -28.33 -74.94 37.79
N LEU A 221 -27.30 -75.77 37.75
CA LEU A 221 -26.02 -75.43 37.13
C LEU A 221 -26.15 -75.15 35.64
N LEU A 222 -27.01 -75.88 34.91
CA LEU A 222 -27.32 -75.61 33.51
C LEU A 222 -27.97 -74.24 33.32
N ALA A 223 -28.94 -73.87 34.17
CA ALA A 223 -29.56 -72.56 34.14
C ALA A 223 -28.56 -71.43 34.44
N ASP A 224 -27.72 -71.61 35.46
CA ASP A 224 -26.65 -70.66 35.81
C ASP A 224 -25.63 -70.53 34.64
N ASN A 225 -25.32 -71.63 33.94
CA ASN A 225 -24.43 -71.60 32.77
C ASN A 225 -25.03 -70.80 31.61
N GLU A 226 -26.33 -70.93 31.35
CA GLU A 226 -27.01 -70.18 30.30
C GLU A 226 -27.11 -68.69 30.65
N ASP A 227 -27.40 -68.34 31.91
CA ASP A 227 -27.40 -66.95 32.37
C ASP A 227 -26.00 -66.32 32.22
N LEU A 228 -24.93 -67.02 32.65
CA LEU A 228 -23.56 -66.55 32.44
C LEU A 228 -23.22 -66.36 30.96
N ARG A 229 -23.69 -67.24 30.06
CA ARG A 229 -23.51 -67.07 28.61
C ARG A 229 -24.22 -65.82 28.09
N GLN A 230 -25.43 -65.53 28.57
CA GLN A 230 -26.15 -64.31 28.20
C GLN A 230 -25.45 -63.06 28.74
N GLN A 231 -24.95 -63.10 29.97
CA GLN A 231 -24.14 -62.03 30.56
C GLN A 231 -22.87 -61.77 29.73
N ILE A 232 -22.14 -62.82 29.33
CA ILE A 232 -20.94 -62.68 28.47
C ILE A 232 -21.28 -62.03 27.13
N LYS A 233 -22.38 -62.43 26.47
CA LYS A 233 -22.82 -61.81 25.21
C LYS A 233 -23.16 -60.32 25.38
N SER A 234 -23.85 -59.98 26.46
CA SER A 234 -24.19 -58.58 26.79
C SER A 234 -22.94 -57.74 27.05
N ILE A 235 -21.98 -58.27 27.83
CA ILE A 235 -20.69 -57.62 28.09
C ILE A 235 -19.91 -57.43 26.79
N GLN A 236 -19.83 -58.46 25.93
CA GLN A 236 -19.17 -58.37 24.62
C GLN A 236 -19.78 -57.28 23.74
N HIS A 237 -21.11 -57.20 23.67
CA HIS A 237 -21.80 -56.14 22.93
C HIS A 237 -21.50 -54.75 23.51
N SER A 238 -21.51 -54.60 24.84
CA SER A 238 -21.14 -53.34 25.51
C SER A 238 -19.70 -52.94 25.25
N VAL A 239 -18.76 -53.89 25.21
CA VAL A 239 -17.34 -53.65 24.91
C VAL A 239 -17.16 -53.16 23.47
N LEU A 240 -17.85 -53.78 22.50
CA LEU A 240 -17.80 -53.32 21.11
C LEU A 240 -18.33 -51.89 20.96
N LYS A 241 -19.44 -51.57 21.65
CA LYS A 241 -19.97 -50.20 21.68
C LYS A 241 -18.99 -49.22 22.31
N ALA A 242 -18.31 -49.59 23.39
CA ALA A 242 -17.30 -48.74 24.02
C ALA A 242 -16.10 -48.46 23.10
N LYS A 243 -15.63 -49.46 22.33
CA LYS A 243 -14.56 -49.29 21.34
C LYS A 243 -14.95 -48.32 20.22
N SER A 244 -16.16 -48.45 19.69
CA SER A 244 -16.67 -47.52 18.66
C SER A 244 -16.73 -46.08 19.18
N LEU A 245 -17.15 -45.88 20.43
CA LEU A 245 -17.18 -44.54 21.03
C LEU A 245 -15.77 -44.00 21.30
N GLU A 246 -14.80 -44.86 21.62
CA GLU A 246 -13.39 -44.46 21.77
C GLU A 246 -12.80 -43.97 20.45
N GLU A 247 -13.10 -44.65 19.34
CA GLU A 247 -12.72 -44.23 17.99
C GLU A 247 -13.36 -42.88 17.60
N GLU A 248 -14.66 -42.70 17.84
CA GLU A 248 -15.36 -41.43 17.62
C GLU A 248 -14.75 -40.29 18.44
N LEU A 249 -14.38 -40.54 19.70
CA LEU A 249 -13.73 -39.54 20.56
C LEU A 249 -12.35 -39.14 20.05
N GLU A 250 -11.54 -40.10 19.58
CA GLU A 250 -10.23 -39.78 19.04
C GLU A 250 -10.33 -39.02 17.71
N GLU A 251 -11.32 -39.34 16.87
CA GLU A 251 -11.62 -38.55 15.65
C GLU A 251 -12.01 -37.11 15.99
N VAL A 252 -12.93 -36.91 16.94
CA VAL A 252 -13.36 -35.57 17.38
C VAL A 252 -12.18 -34.78 17.96
N LYS A 253 -11.31 -35.43 18.73
CA LYS A 253 -10.09 -34.82 19.27
C LYS A 253 -9.12 -34.38 18.17
N ASN A 254 -8.92 -35.21 17.14
CA ASN A 254 -8.10 -34.86 15.97
C ASN A 254 -8.70 -33.68 15.19
N ASN A 255 -10.02 -33.67 14.98
CA ASN A 255 -10.73 -32.58 14.34
C ASN A 255 -10.65 -31.27 15.14
N LEU A 256 -10.76 -31.35 16.47
CA LEU A 256 -10.58 -30.21 17.37
C LEU A 256 -9.17 -29.63 17.26
N ASN A 257 -8.14 -30.47 17.30
CA ASN A 257 -6.74 -30.04 17.16
C ASN A 257 -6.50 -29.34 15.81
N LEU A 258 -6.98 -29.90 14.71
CA LEU A 258 -6.88 -29.28 13.39
C LEU A 258 -7.60 -27.92 13.31
N SER A 259 -8.78 -27.82 13.93
CA SER A 259 -9.53 -26.56 13.99
C SER A 259 -8.81 -25.52 14.85
N GLU A 260 -8.23 -25.93 15.97
CA GLU A 260 -7.41 -25.09 16.85
C GLU A 260 -6.18 -24.55 16.09
N GLU A 261 -5.47 -25.38 15.34
CA GLU A 261 -4.33 -24.97 14.49
C GLU A 261 -4.73 -23.95 13.43
N LYS A 262 -5.84 -24.19 12.71
CA LYS A 262 -6.39 -23.24 11.73
C LYS A 262 -6.75 -21.90 12.39
N ARG A 263 -7.37 -21.95 13.59
CA ARG A 263 -7.71 -20.75 14.37
C ARG A 263 -6.44 -19.95 14.73
N GLN A 264 -5.38 -20.63 15.16
CA GLN A 264 -4.10 -19.98 15.47
C GLN A 264 -3.45 -19.37 14.22
N GLN A 265 -3.49 -20.08 13.09
CA GLN A 265 -2.97 -19.57 11.81
C GLN A 265 -3.68 -18.27 11.39
N ILE A 266 -5.02 -18.26 11.43
CA ILE A 266 -5.82 -17.06 11.10
C ILE A 266 -5.50 -15.92 12.08
N LEU A 267 -5.32 -16.22 13.37
CA LEU A 267 -4.94 -15.23 14.37
C LEU A 267 -3.58 -14.60 14.09
N CYS A 268 -2.58 -15.41 13.70
CA CYS A 268 -1.27 -14.91 13.28
C CYS A 268 -1.35 -14.04 12.02
N GLN A 269 -2.15 -14.43 11.03
CA GLN A 269 -2.39 -13.64 9.81
C GLN A 269 -3.07 -12.30 10.12
N ASN A 270 -4.11 -12.30 10.95
CA ASN A 270 -4.78 -11.07 11.37
C ASN A 270 -3.83 -10.12 12.10
N LYS A 271 -2.98 -10.63 13.00
CA LYS A 271 -1.97 -9.82 13.69
C LYS A 271 -0.95 -9.22 12.73
N GLN A 272 -0.60 -9.92 11.65
CA GLN A 272 0.29 -9.40 10.63
C GLN A 272 -0.37 -8.30 9.80
N LEU A 273 -1.61 -8.52 9.34
CA LEU A 273 -2.40 -7.51 8.62
C LEU A 273 -2.65 -6.26 9.46
N GLU A 274 -2.84 -6.41 10.78
CA GLU A 274 -2.99 -5.28 11.69
C GLU A 274 -1.72 -4.41 11.75
N LYS A 275 -0.53 -5.03 11.78
CA LYS A 275 0.75 -4.31 11.71
C LYS A 275 0.94 -3.59 10.37
N GLU A 276 0.60 -4.25 9.27
CA GLU A 276 0.67 -3.67 7.92
C GLU A 276 -0.29 -2.48 7.79
N ASN A 277 -1.52 -2.61 8.29
CA ASN A 277 -2.48 -1.50 8.35
C ASN A 277 -1.95 -0.33 9.18
N GLN A 278 -1.39 -0.59 10.36
CA GLN A 278 -0.77 0.46 11.18
C GLN A 278 0.38 1.16 10.44
N SER A 279 1.25 0.39 9.76
CA SER A 279 2.34 0.96 8.94
C SER A 279 1.82 1.81 7.78
N LEU A 280 0.75 1.38 7.10
CA LEU A 280 0.14 2.14 6.02
C LEU A 280 -0.49 3.44 6.53
N ILE A 281 -1.16 3.40 7.68
CA ILE A 281 -1.70 4.60 8.33
C ILE A 281 -0.59 5.62 8.60
N ILE A 282 0.54 5.18 9.19
CA ILE A 282 1.70 6.05 9.45
C ILE A 282 2.23 6.65 8.14
N LYS A 283 2.33 5.85 7.07
CA LYS A 283 2.81 6.34 5.77
C LYS A 283 1.85 7.37 5.16
N ILE A 284 0.53 7.14 5.26
CA ILE A 284 -0.49 8.09 4.81
C ILE A 284 -0.34 9.41 5.57
N THR A 285 -0.22 9.38 6.89
CA THR A 285 -0.04 10.60 7.70
C THR A 285 1.24 11.36 7.31
N SER A 286 2.36 10.66 7.15
CA SER A 286 3.62 11.28 6.71
C SER A 286 3.51 11.95 5.33
N LEU A 287 2.82 11.32 4.37
CA LEU A 287 2.57 11.90 3.05
C LEU A 287 1.61 13.09 3.10
N GLN A 288 0.60 13.05 3.98
CA GLN A 288 -0.29 14.18 4.21
C GLN A 288 0.45 15.40 4.76
N GLU A 289 1.35 15.19 5.73
CA GLU A 289 2.22 16.25 6.26
C GLU A 289 3.14 16.84 5.20
N GLU A 290 3.72 16.01 4.33
CA GLU A 290 4.55 16.47 3.21
C GLU A 290 3.75 17.29 2.20
N ASN A 291 2.52 16.88 1.89
CA ASN A 291 1.63 17.61 0.99
C ASN A 291 1.27 19.00 1.57
N ILE A 292 1.00 19.08 2.88
CA ILE A 292 0.77 20.36 3.57
C ILE A 292 2.00 21.26 3.45
N ARG A 293 3.21 20.74 3.71
CA ARG A 293 4.46 21.51 3.55
C ARG A 293 4.64 22.02 2.13
N ASN A 294 4.48 21.15 1.12
CA ASN A 294 4.59 21.53 -0.29
C ASN A 294 3.56 22.60 -0.70
N THR A 295 2.35 22.53 -0.14
CA THR A 295 1.31 23.55 -0.37
C THR A 295 1.75 24.90 0.20
N MET A 296 2.28 24.94 1.42
CA MET A 296 2.79 26.16 2.04
C MET A 296 3.95 26.78 1.25
N ASP A 297 4.89 25.95 0.78
CA ASP A 297 6.01 26.40 -0.04
C ASP A 297 5.54 26.97 -1.39
N THR A 298 4.56 26.30 -2.02
CA THR A 298 3.94 26.76 -3.26
C THR A 298 3.25 28.11 -3.06
N ASP A 299 2.49 28.29 -1.99
CA ASP A 299 1.85 29.57 -1.64
C ASP A 299 2.89 30.68 -1.41
N GLY A 300 4.02 30.35 -0.76
CA GLY A 300 5.14 31.27 -0.58
C GLY A 300 5.76 31.71 -1.90
N LEU A 301 5.99 30.77 -2.82
CA LEU A 301 6.50 31.05 -4.15
C LEU A 301 5.52 31.89 -4.98
N GLN A 302 4.22 31.59 -4.92
CA GLN A 302 3.19 32.38 -5.60
C GLN A 302 3.17 33.83 -5.13
N LYS A 303 3.26 34.08 -3.81
CA LYS A 303 3.37 35.44 -3.27
C LYS A 303 4.59 36.17 -3.81
N LYS A 304 5.75 35.50 -3.86
CA LYS A 304 6.98 36.08 -4.40
C LYS A 304 6.88 36.38 -5.91
N ILE A 305 6.22 35.51 -6.68
CA ILE A 305 5.96 35.73 -8.10
C ILE A 305 5.07 36.97 -8.30
N LEU A 306 4.01 37.12 -7.49
CA LEU A 306 3.13 38.28 -7.55
C LEU A 306 3.87 39.59 -7.22
N GLU A 307 4.71 39.58 -6.18
CA GLU A 307 5.52 40.74 -5.80
C GLU A 307 6.52 41.12 -6.91
N LEU A 308 7.24 40.15 -7.46
CA LEU A 308 8.16 40.39 -8.58
C LEU A 308 7.43 40.90 -9.83
N SER A 309 6.24 40.39 -10.11
CA SER A 309 5.42 40.85 -11.24
C SER A 309 4.95 42.30 -11.05
N LYS A 310 4.57 42.69 -9.83
CA LYS A 310 4.24 44.07 -9.48
C LYS A 310 5.44 45.00 -9.69
N ASN A 311 6.61 44.62 -9.16
CA ASN A 311 7.84 45.41 -9.31
C ASN A 311 8.25 45.55 -10.79
N ALA A 312 8.09 44.49 -11.59
CA ALA A 312 8.36 44.53 -13.03
C ALA A 312 7.43 45.52 -13.76
N ALA A 313 6.13 45.56 -13.41
CA ALA A 313 5.19 46.51 -13.98
C ALA A 313 5.52 47.96 -13.58
N GLU A 314 5.91 48.20 -12.32
CA GLU A 314 6.36 49.52 -11.86
C GLU A 314 7.61 50.00 -12.62
N LEU A 315 8.61 49.11 -12.78
CA LEU A 315 9.81 49.42 -13.57
C LEU A 315 9.49 49.67 -15.05
N GLN A 316 8.54 48.95 -15.62
CA GLN A 316 8.10 49.18 -17.01
C GLN A 316 7.46 50.55 -17.18
N ILE A 317 6.63 50.99 -16.23
CA ILE A 317 6.05 52.34 -16.22
C ILE A 317 7.16 53.38 -16.12
N GLN A 318 8.12 53.18 -15.21
CA GLN A 318 9.24 54.10 -15.02
C GLN A 318 10.11 54.22 -16.29
N ALA A 319 10.38 53.10 -16.97
CA ALA A 319 11.10 53.09 -18.24
C ALA A 319 10.37 53.91 -19.32
N HIS A 320 9.05 53.77 -19.46
CA HIS A 320 8.25 54.55 -20.41
C HIS A 320 8.26 56.06 -20.11
N ILE A 321 8.27 56.45 -18.82
CA ILE A 321 8.38 57.86 -18.42
C ILE A 321 9.74 58.43 -18.84
N TYR A 322 10.83 57.70 -18.60
CA TYR A 322 12.16 58.14 -19.02
C TYR A 322 12.30 58.20 -20.53
N GLU A 323 11.78 57.21 -21.26
CA GLU A 323 11.77 57.19 -22.72
C GLU A 323 11.05 58.43 -23.29
N SER A 324 9.86 58.75 -22.78
CA SER A 324 9.13 59.96 -23.16
C SER A 324 9.91 61.25 -22.84
N THR A 325 10.58 61.29 -21.69
CA THR A 325 11.42 62.45 -21.29
C THR A 325 12.60 62.62 -22.24
N VAL A 326 13.27 61.53 -22.61
CA VAL A 326 14.39 61.54 -23.57
C VAL A 326 13.92 62.01 -24.93
N VAL A 327 12.80 61.48 -25.45
CA VAL A 327 12.22 61.91 -26.73
C VAL A 327 11.90 63.41 -26.74
N ASN A 328 11.33 63.94 -25.64
CA ASN A 328 11.05 65.38 -25.52
C ASN A 328 12.33 66.23 -25.51
N LYS A 329 13.38 65.76 -24.81
CA LYS A 329 14.68 66.44 -24.79
C LYS A 329 15.36 66.40 -26.16
N GLU A 330 15.29 65.28 -26.86
CA GLU A 330 15.79 65.13 -28.23
C GLU A 330 15.10 66.10 -29.20
N ALA A 331 13.76 66.19 -29.15
CA ALA A 331 13.02 67.15 -29.96
C ALA A 331 13.42 68.61 -29.66
N SER A 332 13.59 68.96 -28.39
CA SER A 332 14.06 70.30 -27.99
C SER A 332 15.49 70.57 -28.47
N LEU A 333 16.37 69.55 -28.48
CA LEU A 333 17.74 69.66 -28.96
C LEU A 333 17.77 69.87 -30.48
N ILE A 334 16.98 69.10 -31.24
CA ILE A 334 16.82 69.27 -32.69
C ILE A 334 16.35 70.68 -33.03
N GLN A 335 15.33 71.21 -32.32
CA GLN A 335 14.85 72.57 -32.53
C GLN A 335 15.96 73.61 -32.30
N LYS A 336 16.72 73.49 -31.20
CA LYS A 336 17.84 74.39 -30.94
C LYS A 336 18.91 74.31 -32.03
N GLU A 337 19.14 73.14 -32.61
CA GLU A 337 20.08 72.99 -33.71
C GLU A 337 19.58 73.64 -35.01
N GLU A 338 18.26 73.63 -35.27
CA GLU A 338 17.65 74.39 -36.36
C GLU A 338 17.79 75.90 -36.15
N ASP A 339 17.49 76.40 -34.95
CA ASP A 339 17.64 77.82 -34.60
C ASP A 339 19.12 78.28 -34.75
N ILE A 340 20.08 77.43 -34.36
CA ILE A 340 21.52 77.69 -34.55
C ILE A 340 21.86 77.77 -36.05
N LYS A 341 21.29 76.90 -36.90
CA LYS A 341 21.51 76.95 -38.35
C LYS A 341 20.95 78.23 -38.95
N GLU A 342 19.76 78.65 -38.54
CA GLU A 342 19.15 79.91 -38.96
C GLU A 342 19.99 81.12 -38.52
N LEU A 343 20.43 81.15 -37.26
CA LEU A 343 21.30 82.21 -36.75
C LEU A 343 22.64 82.29 -37.51
N LYS A 344 23.22 81.15 -37.91
CA LYS A 344 24.42 81.12 -38.75
C LYS A 344 24.16 81.73 -40.13
N LEU A 345 23.01 81.45 -40.74
CA LEU A 345 22.63 82.05 -42.04
C LEU A 345 22.49 83.57 -41.91
N THR A 346 21.79 84.06 -40.88
CA THR A 346 21.63 85.52 -40.67
C THR A 346 22.95 86.23 -40.39
N ILE A 347 23.90 85.59 -39.69
CA ILE A 347 25.27 86.12 -39.53
C ILE A 347 25.99 86.25 -40.88
N VAL A 348 25.87 85.27 -41.77
CA VAL A 348 26.47 85.31 -43.11
C VAL A 348 25.86 86.44 -43.94
N GLU A 349 24.54 86.60 -43.90
CA GLU A 349 23.83 87.71 -44.57
C GLU A 349 24.29 89.08 -44.05
N CYS A 350 24.31 89.27 -42.72
CA CYS A 350 24.81 90.48 -42.08
C CYS A 350 26.27 90.77 -42.48
N SER A 351 27.11 89.75 -42.50
CA SER A 351 28.52 89.87 -42.92
C SER A 351 28.62 90.34 -44.38
N SER A 352 27.79 89.80 -45.27
CA SER A 352 27.71 90.24 -46.67
C SER A 352 27.27 91.70 -46.80
N ILE A 353 26.28 92.12 -46.01
CA ILE A 353 25.83 93.52 -45.96
C ILE A 353 26.98 94.42 -45.49
N ILE A 354 27.70 94.03 -44.43
CA ILE A 354 28.85 94.77 -43.91
C ILE A 354 29.95 94.91 -44.98
N GLU A 355 30.29 93.84 -45.70
CA GLU A 355 31.29 93.91 -46.78
C GLU A 355 30.85 94.85 -47.92
N THR A 356 29.57 94.80 -48.30
CA THR A 356 29.00 95.67 -49.34
C THR A 356 29.09 97.14 -48.92
N LEU A 357 28.64 97.47 -47.71
CA LEU A 357 28.73 98.82 -47.16
C LEU A 357 30.19 99.29 -47.03
N ARG A 358 31.11 98.39 -46.67
CA ARG A 358 32.55 98.70 -46.59
C ARG A 358 33.12 99.03 -47.98
N ALA A 359 32.73 98.28 -49.02
CA ALA A 359 33.14 98.55 -50.40
C ALA A 359 32.60 99.90 -50.90
N GLU A 360 31.32 100.20 -50.63
CA GLU A 360 30.71 101.49 -50.97
C GLU A 360 31.40 102.66 -50.27
N LYS A 361 31.70 102.53 -48.96
CA LYS A 361 32.47 103.51 -48.21
C LYS A 361 33.84 103.76 -48.84
N ASN A 362 34.57 102.70 -49.19
CA ASN A 362 35.90 102.83 -49.80
C ASN A 362 35.82 103.52 -51.17
N LYS A 363 34.85 103.16 -52.01
CA LYS A 363 34.61 103.82 -53.30
C LYS A 363 34.29 105.31 -53.14
N LEU A 364 33.47 105.66 -52.15
CA LEU A 364 33.17 107.07 -51.84
C LEU A 364 34.41 107.82 -51.36
N LEU A 365 35.26 107.18 -50.55
CA LEU A 365 36.52 107.75 -50.06
C LEU A 365 37.53 107.97 -51.20
N GLU A 366 37.66 107.02 -52.13
CA GLU A 366 38.46 107.17 -53.35
C GLU A 366 37.95 108.32 -54.23
N ASN A 367 36.63 108.39 -54.46
CA ASN A 367 36.01 109.51 -55.20
C ASN A 367 36.31 110.85 -54.53
N MET A 368 36.22 110.93 -53.19
CA MET A 368 36.53 112.13 -52.43
C MET A 368 38.02 112.53 -52.55
N GLN A 369 38.94 111.56 -52.47
CA GLN A 369 40.37 111.78 -52.67
C GLN A 369 40.69 112.25 -54.10
N HIS A 370 40.08 111.65 -55.11
CA HIS A 370 40.21 112.09 -56.50
C HIS A 370 39.76 113.54 -56.65
N MET A 371 38.58 113.89 -56.11
CA MET A 371 38.06 115.26 -56.13
C MET A 371 39.02 116.25 -55.44
N GLN A 372 39.60 115.85 -54.30
CA GLN A 372 40.60 116.65 -53.60
C GLN A 372 41.89 116.82 -54.43
N GLN A 373 42.37 115.77 -55.11
CA GLN A 373 43.52 115.82 -56.00
C GLN A 373 43.29 116.74 -57.21
N GLU A 374 42.08 116.71 -57.78
CA GLU A 374 41.65 117.55 -58.90
C GLU A 374 41.57 119.04 -58.49
N LEU A 375 41.06 119.33 -57.29
CA LEU A 375 41.09 120.67 -56.69
C LEU A 375 42.53 121.19 -56.49
N ILE A 376 43.45 120.32 -56.04
CA ILE A 376 44.88 120.66 -55.90
C ILE A 376 45.52 120.90 -57.27
N SER A 377 45.19 120.09 -58.29
CA SER A 377 45.73 120.22 -59.66
C SER A 377 45.27 121.49 -60.39
N ASN A 378 44.10 122.04 -60.04
CA ASN A 378 43.55 123.26 -60.62
C ASN A 378 44.03 124.56 -59.95
N GLY A 379 45.07 124.49 -59.10
CA GLY A 379 45.76 125.67 -58.54
C GLY A 379 45.08 126.32 -57.33
N LEU A 380 44.06 125.69 -56.75
CA LEU A 380 43.35 126.16 -55.56
C LEU A 380 43.90 125.47 -54.30
N SER A 381 45.02 125.93 -53.77
CA SER A 381 45.52 125.42 -52.49
C SER A 381 44.74 126.03 -51.32
N PHE A 382 43.90 125.23 -50.65
CA PHE A 382 43.60 125.43 -49.23
C PHE A 382 43.51 124.07 -48.51
N PRO A 383 44.13 123.93 -47.33
CA PRO A 383 44.11 122.68 -46.59
C PRO A 383 42.74 122.48 -45.93
N LEU A 384 41.89 121.65 -46.52
CA LEU A 384 40.75 121.12 -45.81
C LEU A 384 41.21 119.99 -44.90
N LEU A 385 41.67 120.42 -43.72
CA LEU A 385 41.52 119.66 -42.47
C LEU A 385 40.06 119.25 -42.33
N CYS A 386 39.67 118.10 -42.87
CA CYS A 386 38.48 117.38 -42.39
C CYS A 386 38.83 116.59 -41.14
N LYS A 387 39.26 117.33 -40.11
CA LYS A 387 39.10 116.92 -38.72
C LYS A 387 37.65 117.21 -38.37
N ILE A 388 36.73 116.37 -38.87
CA ILE A 388 35.33 116.44 -38.46
C ILE A 388 35.25 115.84 -37.07
N ASN A 389 35.34 116.73 -36.09
CA ASN A 389 34.94 116.48 -34.72
C ASN A 389 33.44 116.21 -34.74
N SER A 390 33.02 114.95 -34.68
CA SER A 390 31.65 114.59 -34.32
C SER A 390 31.59 114.50 -32.79
N ASN A 391 31.67 115.65 -32.13
CA ASN A 391 31.19 115.77 -30.76
C ASN A 391 29.67 115.78 -30.83
N ILE A 392 29.06 114.60 -30.73
CA ILE A 392 27.70 114.41 -30.22
C ILE A 392 27.86 113.94 -28.76
N PRO A 393 27.05 114.44 -27.80
CA PRO A 393 27.30 114.29 -26.37
C PRO A 393 26.91 112.90 -25.86
N GLU A 394 27.51 112.53 -24.73
CA GLU A 394 27.00 111.58 -23.74
C GLU A 394 26.85 110.09 -24.15
N GLY A 395 27.85 109.30 -23.73
CA GLY A 395 27.55 108.20 -22.82
C GLY A 395 26.89 106.94 -23.36
N MET A 396 27.36 106.34 -24.46
CA MET A 396 26.91 104.96 -24.80
C MET A 396 27.84 104.10 -25.68
N ASN A 397 29.02 104.56 -26.10
CA ASN A 397 29.79 103.85 -27.14
C ASN A 397 31.21 103.42 -26.71
N SER A 398 31.41 103.14 -25.43
CA SER A 398 32.64 102.49 -25.00
C SER A 398 32.43 100.98 -25.05
N LEU A 399 33.34 100.27 -25.70
CA LEU A 399 33.48 98.80 -25.66
C LEU A 399 33.44 98.27 -24.21
N HIS A 400 33.73 99.14 -23.24
CA HIS A 400 33.61 98.87 -21.81
C HIS A 400 32.16 98.73 -21.30
N CYS A 401 31.22 99.58 -21.75
CA CYS A 401 29.80 99.47 -21.36
C CYS A 401 29.12 98.24 -21.99
N GLU A 402 29.47 97.87 -23.21
CA GLU A 402 28.96 96.64 -23.84
C GLU A 402 29.54 95.38 -23.16
N LEU A 403 30.81 95.39 -22.76
CA LEU A 403 31.42 94.30 -21.99
C LEU A 403 30.84 94.19 -20.57
N GLU A 404 30.49 95.32 -19.94
CA GLU A 404 29.89 95.37 -18.60
C GLU A 404 28.41 94.94 -18.64
N LEU A 405 27.68 95.21 -19.74
CA LEU A 405 26.33 94.66 -19.99
C LEU A 405 26.36 93.16 -20.32
N ALA A 406 27.38 92.67 -21.02
CA ALA A 406 27.58 91.23 -21.25
C ALA A 406 28.02 90.47 -19.98
N GLN A 407 28.77 91.13 -19.08
CA GLN A 407 29.18 90.57 -17.79
C GLN A 407 28.10 90.66 -16.70
N SER A 408 27.17 91.62 -16.79
CA SER A 408 26.04 91.79 -15.84
C SER A 408 24.80 90.96 -16.18
N SER A 409 24.85 90.12 -17.22
CA SER A 409 23.93 88.98 -17.37
C SER A 409 24.25 87.90 -16.32
N GLU A 410 23.89 88.20 -15.06
CA GLU A 410 23.97 87.33 -13.88
C GLU A 410 23.10 86.06 -13.99
N ILE A 411 22.24 85.99 -15.02
CA ILE A 411 21.37 84.85 -15.28
C ILE A 411 22.18 83.64 -15.75
N THR A 412 23.23 83.85 -16.55
CA THR A 412 24.04 82.74 -17.05
C THR A 412 24.96 82.16 -15.97
N LYS A 413 25.77 82.96 -15.28
CA LYS A 413 26.78 82.42 -14.33
C LYS A 413 26.16 81.63 -13.16
N THR A 414 25.02 82.09 -12.64
CA THR A 414 24.34 81.47 -11.49
C THR A 414 23.61 80.18 -11.88
N GLU A 415 23.09 80.09 -13.11
CA GLU A 415 22.51 78.86 -13.66
C GLU A 415 23.58 77.82 -13.99
N TRP A 416 24.75 78.22 -14.53
CA TRP A 416 25.84 77.28 -14.78
C TRP A 416 26.46 76.75 -13.47
N THR A 417 26.64 77.57 -12.44
CA THR A 417 27.16 77.09 -11.15
C THR A 417 26.14 76.27 -10.37
N SER A 418 24.84 76.60 -10.43
CA SER A 418 23.81 75.77 -9.78
C SER A 418 23.61 74.44 -10.50
N LEU A 419 23.71 74.41 -11.83
CA LEU A 419 23.65 73.15 -12.60
C LEU A 419 24.86 72.26 -12.29
N ASP A 420 26.06 72.84 -12.20
CA ASP A 420 27.31 72.14 -11.85
C ASP A 420 27.25 71.56 -10.42
N GLU A 421 26.82 72.35 -9.43
CA GLU A 421 26.65 71.88 -8.05
C GLU A 421 25.56 70.80 -7.89
N THR A 422 24.51 70.86 -8.71
CA THR A 422 23.43 69.85 -8.69
C THR A 422 23.89 68.56 -9.35
N LEU A 423 24.64 68.66 -10.46
CA LEU A 423 25.22 67.51 -11.16
C LEU A 423 26.25 66.80 -10.27
N ASP A 424 27.13 67.54 -9.60
CA ASP A 424 28.10 66.97 -8.65
C ASP A 424 27.41 66.26 -7.49
N ARG A 425 26.31 66.83 -6.97
CA ARG A 425 25.50 66.22 -5.91
C ARG A 425 24.81 64.94 -6.38
N GLU A 426 24.27 64.90 -7.59
CA GLU A 426 23.62 63.71 -8.15
C GLU A 426 24.63 62.61 -8.50
N VAL A 427 25.81 62.99 -9.01
CA VAL A 427 26.93 62.07 -9.26
C VAL A 427 27.45 61.47 -7.96
N LEU A 428 27.56 62.25 -6.88
CA LEU A 428 27.89 61.75 -5.54
C LEU A 428 26.85 60.74 -5.02
N VAL A 429 25.56 60.97 -5.26
CA VAL A 429 24.47 60.06 -4.86
C VAL A 429 24.50 58.75 -5.67
N LEU A 430 24.82 58.83 -6.97
CA LEU A 430 24.96 57.66 -7.85
C LEU A 430 26.22 56.83 -7.54
N LEU A 431 27.34 57.49 -7.24
CA LEU A 431 28.59 56.84 -6.84
C LEU A 431 28.49 56.18 -5.45
N GLN A 432 27.54 56.60 -4.62
CA GLN A 432 27.34 56.03 -3.28
C GLN A 432 26.73 54.61 -3.31
N GLY A 433 26.16 54.19 -4.45
CA GLY A 433 25.73 52.80 -4.70
C GLY A 433 24.67 52.25 -3.73
N PRO A 434 24.05 51.09 -4.05
CA PRO A 434 23.08 50.43 -3.18
C PRO A 434 23.71 49.85 -1.89
N GLU A 435 25.05 49.79 -1.81
CA GLU A 435 25.79 49.24 -0.66
C GLU A 435 25.65 50.11 0.61
N TYR A 436 25.62 51.45 0.49
CA TYR A 436 25.46 52.34 1.64
C TYR A 436 24.08 52.23 2.30
N VAL A 437 23.03 52.03 1.49
CA VAL A 437 21.66 51.78 1.98
C VAL A 437 21.57 50.37 2.60
N GLY A 438 22.27 49.40 2.02
CA GLY A 438 22.41 48.05 2.55
C GLY A 438 23.10 48.02 3.92
N GLU A 439 24.15 48.81 4.14
CA GLU A 439 24.84 48.88 5.45
C GLU A 439 23.98 49.52 6.55
N LYS A 440 23.21 50.58 6.23
CA LYS A 440 22.25 51.16 7.18
C LYS A 440 21.14 50.17 7.54
N PHE A 441 20.61 49.45 6.56
CA PHE A 441 19.61 48.41 6.79
C PHE A 441 20.18 47.25 7.61
N LYS A 442 21.42 46.83 7.33
CA LYS A 442 22.14 45.80 8.09
C LYS A 442 22.35 46.23 9.54
N THR A 443 22.72 47.48 9.79
CA THR A 443 22.89 48.04 11.15
C THR A 443 21.56 48.07 11.90
N ILE A 444 20.46 48.47 11.24
CA ILE A 444 19.12 48.46 11.85
C ILE A 444 18.66 47.03 12.20
N MET A 445 18.88 46.08 11.30
CA MET A 445 18.58 44.66 11.55
C MET A 445 19.41 44.08 12.69
N GLN A 446 20.68 44.46 12.78
CA GLN A 446 21.59 44.00 13.83
C GLN A 446 21.24 44.59 15.21
N ASN A 447 20.73 45.82 15.24
CA ASN A 447 20.19 46.44 16.46
C ASN A 447 18.88 45.78 16.92
N LEU A 448 17.98 45.43 16.00
CA LEU A 448 16.73 44.73 16.33
C LEU A 448 16.96 43.31 16.85
N VAL A 449 17.96 42.61 16.32
CA VAL A 449 18.36 41.28 16.81
C VAL A 449 19.05 41.37 18.19
N SER A 450 19.77 42.45 18.47
CA SER A 450 20.45 42.66 19.75
C SER A 450 19.47 43.10 20.85
N ASP A 451 18.45 43.90 20.54
CA ASP A 451 17.38 44.27 21.48
C ASP A 451 16.43 43.09 21.79
N GLY A 452 16.27 42.16 20.86
CA GLY A 452 15.51 40.91 21.08
C GLY A 452 16.20 39.91 22.01
N ALA A 453 17.52 39.98 22.15
CA ALA A 453 18.31 39.08 23.00
C ALA A 453 18.41 39.53 24.47
N LEU A 454 17.83 40.69 24.82
CA LEU A 454 17.72 41.19 26.20
C LEU A 454 16.39 40.80 26.88
N CYS A 455 15.59 39.94 26.25
CA CYS A 455 14.31 39.45 26.76
C CYS A 455 14.18 37.90 26.71
N GLU A 456 15.29 37.18 26.89
CA GLU A 456 15.29 35.79 27.36
C GLU A 456 15.82 35.68 28.79
#